data_AF-A0A661HY31-F1
#
_entry.id   AF-A0A661HY31-F1
#
_cell.length_a   1.000
_cell.length_b   1.000
_cell.length_c   1.000
_cell.angle_alpha   90.00
_cell.angle_beta   90.00
_cell.angle_gamma   90.00
#
_symmetry.space_group_name_H-M   'P 1'
#
loop_
_entity.id
_entity.type
_entity.pdbx_description
1 polymer ?
#
loop_
_entity_poly.entity_id
_entity_poly.type
_entity_poly.pdbx_seq_one_letter_code
_entity_poly.pdbx_strand_id
1 'polypeptide(L)'
;AMVFVFWIAIRWGVKSAMRGGRYEESVKQLSLLSYATPSFYLALLLVLFFALKLGWFPISGLEGFEPREGIAYYLDMAYHLVLPISVMVFVGFGSLLLYIRSLTRDILKSDYIFFARARGVEEAQLRKIYILPNLKPFIITILGLSLPGILGGSVILEQIFSIDGMGLLFYQSALSRDYPVIMGILIIGAFLTLLGNVVADLVLLKINPHYRIST
;
A
#
# COMPACT_ATOMS: atom_id res chain seq x y z
N ALA A 1 -5.72 -2.77 3.54
CA ALA A 1 -5.14 -1.50 3.05
C ALA A 1 -4.13 -1.68 1.91
N MET A 2 -3.09 -2.49 2.07
CA MET A 2 -1.98 -2.63 1.10
C MET A 2 -2.42 -2.91 -0.35
N VAL A 3 -3.35 -3.85 -0.55
CA VAL A 3 -3.89 -4.15 -1.89
C VAL A 3 -4.48 -2.90 -2.57
N PHE A 4 -5.23 -2.09 -1.83
CA PHE A 4 -5.79 -0.83 -2.33
C PHE A 4 -4.69 0.19 -2.64
N VAL A 5 -3.67 0.31 -1.78
CA VAL A 5 -2.51 1.18 -2.01
C VAL A 5 -1.86 0.87 -3.36
N PHE A 6 -1.51 -0.39 -3.62
CA PHE A 6 -0.91 -0.80 -4.88
C PHE A 6 -1.85 -0.61 -6.06
N TRP A 7 -3.12 -0.98 -5.91
CA TRP A 7 -4.10 -0.84 -6.99
C TRP A 7 -4.28 0.62 -7.41
N ILE A 8 -4.45 1.54 -6.46
CA ILE A 8 -4.57 2.98 -6.72
C ILE A 8 -3.27 3.52 -7.32
N ALA A 9 -2.12 3.25 -6.69
CA ALA A 9 -0.83 3.77 -7.12
C ALA A 9 -0.46 3.31 -8.55
N ILE A 10 -0.68 2.04 -8.89
CA ILE A 10 -0.45 1.52 -10.24
C ILE A 10 -1.40 2.18 -11.23
N ARG A 11 -2.71 2.19 -10.95
CA ARG A 11 -3.72 2.74 -11.86
C ARG A 11 -3.49 4.22 -12.13
N TRP A 12 -3.29 5.01 -11.07
CA TRP A 12 -3.17 6.46 -11.18
C TRP A 12 -1.78 6.89 -11.60
N GLY A 13 -0.71 6.26 -11.09
CA GLY A 13 0.67 6.57 -11.48
C GLY A 13 0.92 6.34 -12.97
N VAL A 14 0.50 5.19 -13.50
CA VAL A 14 0.63 4.88 -14.94
C VAL A 14 -0.22 5.83 -15.77
N LYS A 15 -1.51 5.97 -15.45
CA LYS A 15 -2.44 6.83 -16.21
C LYS A 15 -2.01 8.29 -16.21
N SER A 16 -1.49 8.78 -15.08
CA SER A 16 -0.97 10.13 -14.89
C SER A 16 0.21 10.41 -15.81
N ALA A 17 1.23 9.55 -15.77
CA ALA A 17 2.41 9.67 -16.61
C ALA A 17 2.10 9.59 -18.11
N MET A 18 1.16 8.73 -18.51
CA MET A 18 0.75 8.60 -19.92
C MET A 18 -0.01 9.82 -20.43
N ARG A 19 -0.95 10.37 -19.63
CA ARG A 19 -1.75 11.54 -20.03
C ARG A 19 -0.97 12.84 -20.01
N GLY A 20 -0.09 13.03 -19.04
CA GLY A 20 0.64 14.28 -18.85
C GLY A 20 -0.25 15.49 -18.53
N GLY A 21 0.33 16.68 -18.68
CA GLY A 21 -0.36 17.96 -18.53
C GLY A 21 -0.97 18.18 -17.15
N ARG A 22 -2.14 18.82 -17.10
CA ARG A 22 -2.83 19.19 -15.85
C ARG A 22 -3.25 17.98 -15.01
N TYR A 23 -3.60 16.86 -15.65
CA TYR A 23 -3.97 15.64 -14.95
C TYR A 23 -2.78 15.06 -14.19
N GLU A 24 -1.59 15.06 -14.81
CA GLU A 24 -0.38 14.62 -14.13
C GLU A 24 -0.02 15.52 -12.95
N GLU A 25 -0.09 16.84 -13.15
CA GLU A 25 0.22 17.80 -12.10
C GLU A 25 -0.69 17.64 -10.89
N SER A 26 -2.00 17.44 -11.13
CA SER A 26 -2.99 17.23 -10.06
C SER A 26 -2.71 15.94 -9.28
N VAL A 27 -2.41 14.84 -9.98
CA VAL A 27 -2.08 13.56 -9.34
C VAL A 27 -0.77 13.67 -8.55
N LYS A 28 0.24 14.39 -9.08
CA LYS A 28 1.50 14.65 -8.40
C LYS A 28 1.27 15.45 -7.11
N GLN A 29 0.50 16.53 -7.18
CA GLN A 29 0.17 17.35 -6.00
C GLN A 29 -0.57 16.54 -4.94
N LEU A 30 -1.56 15.73 -5.34
CA LEU A 30 -2.26 14.85 -4.40
C LEU A 30 -1.31 13.84 -3.74
N SER A 31 -0.39 13.24 -4.51
CA SER A 31 0.59 12.30 -3.95
C SER A 31 1.57 12.97 -2.99
N LEU A 32 1.96 14.22 -3.24
CA LEU A 32 2.80 15.00 -2.33
C LEU A 32 2.04 15.36 -1.05
N LEU A 33 0.78 15.77 -1.17
CA LEU A 33 -0.10 16.01 -0.01
C LEU A 33 -0.23 14.76 0.84
N SER A 34 -0.53 13.63 0.21
CA SER A 34 -0.62 12.32 0.87
C SER A 34 0.67 11.95 1.60
N TYR A 35 1.82 12.07 0.93
CA TYR A 35 3.11 11.73 1.49
C TYR A 35 3.56 12.67 2.64
N ALA A 36 3.21 13.95 2.55
CA ALA A 36 3.53 14.94 3.56
C ALA A 36 2.59 14.92 4.77
N THR A 37 1.42 14.26 4.66
CA THR A 37 0.42 14.24 5.72
C THR A 37 0.79 13.23 6.80
N PRO A 38 0.98 13.64 8.07
CA PRO A 38 1.19 12.70 9.16
C PRO A 38 -0.04 11.80 9.36
N SER A 39 0.17 10.49 9.43
CA SER A 39 -0.91 9.50 9.52
C SER A 39 -1.82 9.70 10.73
N PHE A 40 -1.24 9.97 11.90
CA PHE A 40 -1.99 10.21 13.14
C PHE A 40 -2.89 11.45 13.03
N TYR A 41 -2.37 12.52 12.41
CA TYR A 41 -3.12 13.77 12.26
C TYR A 41 -4.31 13.57 11.33
N LEU A 42 -4.10 12.87 10.21
CA LEU A 42 -5.20 12.51 9.31
C LEU A 42 -6.24 11.63 10.01
N ALA A 43 -5.81 10.64 10.79
CA ALA A 43 -6.73 9.79 11.55
C ALA A 43 -7.61 10.60 12.50
N LEU A 44 -7.02 11.51 13.28
CA LEU A 44 -7.77 12.38 14.19
C LEU A 44 -8.77 13.28 13.45
N LEU A 45 -8.39 13.85 12.31
CA LEU A 45 -9.30 14.66 11.49
C LEU A 45 -10.47 13.84 10.94
N LEU A 46 -10.21 12.63 10.43
CA LEU A 46 -11.26 11.77 9.92
C LEU A 46 -12.22 11.31 11.02
N VAL A 47 -11.71 10.96 12.19
CA VAL A 47 -12.53 10.63 13.37
C VAL A 47 -13.38 11.84 13.79
N LEU A 48 -12.76 13.02 13.92
CA LEU A 48 -13.48 14.24 14.32
C LEU A 48 -14.64 14.57 13.35
N PHE A 49 -14.38 14.49 12.05
CA PHE A 49 -15.36 14.90 11.06
C PHE A 49 -16.41 13.81 10.80
N PHE A 50 -15.98 12.58 10.52
CA PHE A 50 -16.89 11.53 10.09
C PHE A 50 -17.51 10.74 11.24
N ALA A 51 -16.78 10.52 12.33
CA ALA A 51 -17.32 9.80 13.48
C ALA A 51 -18.04 10.75 14.44
N LEU A 52 -17.41 11.85 14.87
CA LEU A 52 -17.99 12.73 15.89
C LEU A 52 -19.00 13.74 15.34
N LYS A 53 -18.66 14.47 14.28
CA LYS A 53 -19.54 15.54 13.76
C LYS A 53 -20.69 14.98 12.92
N LEU A 54 -20.42 14.00 12.05
CA LEU A 54 -21.42 13.42 11.14
C LEU A 54 -22.09 12.16 11.68
N GLY A 55 -21.46 11.43 12.59
CA GLY A 55 -21.99 10.15 13.10
C GLY A 55 -22.02 9.03 12.05
N TRP A 56 -21.22 9.11 10.99
CA TRP A 56 -21.23 8.16 9.87
C TRP A 56 -20.39 6.92 10.09
N PHE A 57 -19.45 6.94 11.03
CA PHE A 57 -18.54 5.83 11.30
C PHE A 57 -18.28 5.74 12.80
N PRO A 58 -17.88 4.57 13.31
CA PRO A 58 -17.51 4.41 14.70
C PRO A 58 -16.19 5.16 15.00
N ILE A 59 -16.03 5.52 16.27
CA ILE A 59 -14.85 6.26 16.76
C ILE A 59 -13.65 5.32 16.91
N SER A 60 -13.88 4.12 17.44
CA SER A 60 -12.85 3.13 17.77
C SER A 60 -13.46 1.73 17.91
N GLY A 61 -12.61 0.71 17.96
CA GLY A 61 -12.98 -0.70 18.12
C GLY A 61 -13.13 -1.44 16.79
N LEU A 62 -13.18 -2.78 16.86
CA LEU A 62 -13.38 -3.66 15.70
C LEU A 62 -14.82 -4.15 15.55
N GLU A 63 -15.65 -3.96 16.57
CA GLU A 63 -17.04 -4.40 16.63
C GLU A 63 -17.86 -3.44 17.49
N GLY A 64 -19.16 -3.37 17.21
CA GLY A 64 -20.12 -2.62 18.01
C GLY A 64 -20.40 -3.28 19.36
N PHE A 65 -21.05 -2.53 20.26
CA PHE A 65 -21.40 -2.99 21.60
C PHE A 65 -22.37 -4.17 21.63
N GLU A 66 -23.17 -4.35 20.58
CA GLU A 66 -24.06 -5.50 20.47
C GLU A 66 -23.35 -6.62 19.71
N PRO A 67 -23.16 -7.80 20.34
CA PRO A 67 -22.51 -8.93 19.68
C PRO A 67 -23.37 -9.38 18.49
N ARG A 68 -22.75 -9.36 17.31
CA ARG A 68 -23.35 -9.86 16.07
C ARG A 68 -22.74 -11.19 15.71
N GLU A 69 -23.52 -12.05 15.07
CA GLU A 69 -23.07 -13.37 14.63
C GLU A 69 -23.16 -13.53 13.10
N GLY A 70 -22.38 -14.47 12.56
CA GLY A 70 -22.40 -14.81 11.13
C GLY A 70 -21.98 -13.65 10.22
N ILE A 71 -22.74 -13.42 9.14
CA ILE A 71 -22.41 -12.39 8.13
C ILE A 71 -22.50 -10.97 8.72
N ALA A 72 -23.40 -10.75 9.67
CA ALA A 72 -23.60 -9.45 10.30
C ALA A 72 -22.37 -8.98 11.09
N TYR A 73 -21.63 -9.92 11.68
CA TYR A 73 -20.34 -9.66 12.32
C TYR A 73 -19.31 -9.11 11.33
N TYR A 74 -19.11 -9.78 10.20
CA TYR A 74 -18.12 -9.36 9.20
C TYR A 74 -18.47 -8.01 8.56
N LEU A 75 -19.77 -7.71 8.36
CA LEU A 75 -20.20 -6.41 7.86
C LEU A 75 -19.96 -5.30 8.89
N ASP A 76 -20.19 -5.58 10.17
CA ASP A 76 -19.91 -4.64 11.25
C ASP A 76 -18.41 -4.36 11.37
N MET A 77 -17.59 -5.42 11.34
CA MET A 77 -16.14 -5.29 11.34
C MET A 77 -15.63 -4.51 10.12
N ALA A 78 -16.17 -4.78 8.93
CA ALA A 78 -15.82 -4.04 7.73
C ALA A 78 -16.16 -2.54 7.85
N TYR A 79 -17.29 -2.21 8.48
CA TYR A 79 -17.70 -0.84 8.75
C TYR A 79 -16.77 -0.13 9.74
N HIS A 80 -16.33 -0.81 10.80
CA HIS A 80 -15.35 -0.28 11.76
C HIS A 80 -13.97 -0.05 11.13
N LEU A 81 -13.60 -0.87 10.15
CA LEU A 81 -12.32 -0.77 9.47
C LEU A 81 -12.26 0.31 8.37
N VAL A 82 -13.38 0.97 8.01
CA VAL A 82 -13.39 1.96 6.92
C VAL A 82 -12.43 3.12 7.19
N LEU A 83 -12.51 3.76 8.37
CA LEU A 83 -11.63 4.88 8.70
C LEU A 83 -10.16 4.47 8.82
N PRO A 84 -9.79 3.41 9.60
CA PRO A 84 -8.40 2.95 9.66
C PRO A 84 -7.82 2.61 8.30
N ILE A 85 -8.55 1.86 7.46
CA ILE A 85 -8.10 1.48 6.13
C ILE A 85 -7.97 2.72 5.23
N SER A 86 -8.87 3.69 5.34
CA SER A 86 -8.81 4.92 4.54
C SER A 86 -7.56 5.74 4.86
N VAL A 87 -7.20 5.88 6.14
CA VAL A 87 -5.95 6.54 6.55
C VAL A 87 -4.74 5.79 5.99
N MET A 88 -4.67 4.48 6.20
CA MET A 88 -3.54 3.65 5.73
C MET A 88 -3.41 3.69 4.21
N VAL A 89 -4.54 3.65 3.49
CA VAL A 89 -4.55 3.75 2.03
C VAL A 89 -4.06 5.13 1.60
N PHE A 90 -4.62 6.20 2.17
CA PHE A 90 -4.28 7.57 1.80
C PHE A 90 -2.80 7.84 1.99
N VAL A 91 -2.23 7.51 3.15
CA VAL A 91 -0.81 7.75 3.44
C VAL A 91 0.09 6.82 2.61
N GLY A 92 -0.32 5.55 2.44
CA GLY A 92 0.48 4.55 1.75
C GLY A 92 0.61 4.76 0.24
N PHE A 93 -0.41 5.31 -0.44
CA PHE A 93 -0.36 5.45 -1.89
C PHE A 93 0.54 6.60 -2.38
N GLY A 94 0.77 7.65 -1.58
CA GLY A 94 1.47 8.85 -2.04
C GLY A 94 2.87 8.59 -2.56
N SER A 95 3.72 7.95 -1.75
CA SER A 95 5.10 7.60 -2.14
C SER A 95 5.11 6.64 -3.32
N LEU A 96 4.36 5.54 -3.23
CA LEU A 96 4.31 4.51 -4.27
C LEU A 96 3.84 5.07 -5.63
N LEU A 97 2.85 5.97 -5.61
CA LEU A 97 2.35 6.64 -6.80
C LEU A 97 3.44 7.49 -7.46
N LEU A 98 4.21 8.24 -6.67
CA LEU A 98 5.32 9.06 -7.18
C LEU A 98 6.38 8.19 -7.86
N TYR A 99 6.76 7.07 -7.24
CA TYR A 99 7.72 6.13 -7.82
C TYR A 99 7.21 5.52 -9.12
N ILE A 100 5.98 4.99 -9.13
CA ILE A 100 5.39 4.38 -10.33
C ILE A 100 5.27 5.41 -11.46
N ARG A 101 4.89 6.64 -11.16
CA ARG A 101 4.82 7.72 -12.13
C ARG A 101 6.20 8.02 -12.73
N SER A 102 7.23 8.13 -11.89
CA SER A 102 8.62 8.38 -12.33
C SER A 102 9.10 7.28 -13.26
N LEU A 103 8.98 6.01 -12.83
CA LEU A 103 9.37 4.86 -13.64
C LEU A 103 8.60 4.80 -14.97
N THR A 104 7.29 5.10 -14.94
CA THR A 104 6.48 5.17 -16.16
C THR A 104 6.98 6.26 -17.10
N ARG A 105 7.38 7.42 -16.58
CA ARG A 105 7.96 8.51 -17.38
C ARG A 105 9.27 8.11 -18.03
N ASP A 106 10.12 7.38 -17.32
CA ASP A 106 11.40 6.91 -17.86
C ASP A 106 11.18 5.85 -18.94
N ILE A 107 10.26 4.91 -18.72
CA ILE A 107 9.83 3.94 -19.74
C ILE A 107 9.31 4.64 -20.99
N LEU A 108 8.44 5.65 -20.85
CA LEU A 108 7.86 6.39 -21.97
C LEU A 108 8.88 7.16 -22.83
N LYS A 109 10.07 7.46 -22.28
CA LYS A 109 11.17 8.12 -23.00
C LYS A 109 12.05 7.16 -23.80
N SER A 110 11.85 5.84 -23.65
CA SER A 110 12.67 4.85 -24.35
C SER A 110 12.40 4.76 -25.86
N ASP A 111 13.44 4.39 -26.62
CA ASP A 111 13.38 4.28 -28.08
C ASP A 111 12.35 3.24 -28.55
N TYR A 112 12.19 2.13 -27.83
CA TYR A 112 11.21 1.11 -28.22
C TYR A 112 9.76 1.59 -28.08
N ILE A 113 9.47 2.49 -27.13
CA ILE A 113 8.16 3.16 -27.05
C ILE A 113 7.98 4.12 -28.22
N PHE A 114 9.03 4.86 -28.58
CA PHE A 114 9.02 5.74 -29.75
C PHE A 114 8.71 4.97 -31.03
N PHE A 115 9.41 3.87 -31.29
CA PHE A 115 9.15 3.01 -32.45
C PHE A 115 7.76 2.36 -32.41
N ALA A 116 7.28 1.94 -31.24
CA ALA A 116 5.93 1.38 -31.09
C ALA A 116 4.85 2.43 -31.45
N ARG A 117 5.02 3.68 -31.02
CA ARG A 117 4.12 4.79 -31.39
C ARG A 117 4.18 5.10 -32.87
N ALA A 118 5.36 5.12 -33.47
CA ALA A 118 5.53 5.33 -34.92
C ALA A 118 4.83 4.23 -35.76
N ARG A 119 4.70 3.01 -35.22
CA ARG A 119 3.95 1.91 -35.84
C ARG A 119 2.44 1.97 -35.59
N GLY A 120 1.93 3.00 -34.91
CA GLY A 120 0.50 3.17 -34.64
C GLY A 120 -0.05 2.30 -33.51
N VAL A 121 0.80 1.79 -32.60
CA VAL A 121 0.32 1.01 -31.44
C VAL A 121 -0.57 1.88 -30.55
N GLU A 122 -1.77 1.40 -30.27
CA GLU A 122 -2.73 2.10 -29.41
C GLU A 122 -2.23 2.26 -27.96
N GLU A 123 -2.62 3.35 -27.29
CA GLU A 123 -2.24 3.65 -25.90
C GLU A 123 -2.65 2.53 -24.90
N ALA A 124 -3.76 1.82 -25.16
CA ALA A 124 -4.18 0.69 -24.34
C ALA A 124 -3.21 -0.50 -24.45
N GLN A 125 -2.73 -0.77 -25.66
CA GLN A 125 -1.75 -1.81 -25.95
C GLN A 125 -0.37 -1.41 -25.44
N LEU A 126 0.02 -0.14 -25.59
CA LEU A 126 1.25 0.42 -25.05
C LEU A 126 1.34 0.18 -23.53
N ARG A 127 0.25 0.49 -22.81
CA ARG A 127 0.14 0.27 -21.37
C ARG A 127 0.32 -1.20 -20.99
N LYS A 128 -0.41 -2.10 -21.64
CA LYS A 128 -0.48 -3.52 -21.26
C LYS A 128 0.78 -4.30 -21.62
N ILE A 129 1.36 -4.01 -22.78
CA ILE A 129 2.45 -4.81 -23.36
C ILE A 129 3.83 -4.22 -23.03
N TYR A 130 3.95 -2.89 -22.96
CA TYR A 130 5.25 -2.25 -22.79
C TYR A 130 5.43 -1.66 -21.39
N ILE A 131 4.46 -0.90 -20.89
CA ILE A 131 4.63 -0.19 -19.61
C ILE A 131 4.51 -1.14 -18.41
N LEU A 132 3.39 -1.84 -18.27
CA LEU A 132 3.15 -2.69 -17.10
C LEU A 132 4.23 -3.78 -16.92
N PRO A 133 4.70 -4.49 -17.96
CA PRO A 133 5.76 -5.46 -17.80
C PRO A 133 7.09 -4.88 -17.30
N ASN A 134 7.45 -3.67 -17.70
CA ASN A 134 8.65 -2.98 -17.22
C ASN A 134 8.50 -2.45 -15.77
N LEU A 135 7.28 -2.28 -15.27
CA LEU A 135 7.01 -1.92 -13.88
C LEU A 135 6.94 -3.11 -12.93
N LYS A 136 6.65 -4.32 -13.45
CA LYS A 136 6.49 -5.54 -12.63
C LYS A 136 7.66 -5.75 -11.68
N PRO A 137 8.94 -5.63 -12.08
CA PRO A 137 10.04 -5.91 -11.17
C PRO A 137 9.99 -5.05 -9.90
N PHE A 138 9.86 -3.74 -10.06
CA PHE A 138 9.70 -2.81 -8.95
C PHE A 138 8.49 -3.14 -8.07
N ILE A 139 7.33 -3.40 -8.69
CA ILE A 139 6.08 -3.71 -7.95
C ILE A 139 6.25 -4.98 -7.12
N ILE A 140 6.85 -6.03 -7.68
CA ILE A 140 7.06 -7.31 -7.00
C ILE A 140 8.02 -7.14 -5.82
N THR A 141 9.11 -6.41 -5.99
CA THR A 141 10.08 -6.16 -4.91
C THR A 141 9.44 -5.40 -3.76
N ILE A 142 8.72 -4.30 -4.03
CA ILE A 142 8.06 -3.53 -2.96
C ILE A 142 6.95 -4.37 -2.29
N LEU A 143 6.21 -5.20 -3.03
CA LEU A 143 5.25 -6.13 -2.43
C LEU A 143 5.92 -7.12 -1.48
N GLY A 144 7.04 -7.73 -1.88
CA GLY A 144 7.81 -8.63 -1.03
C GLY A 144 8.28 -7.96 0.26
N LEU A 145 8.86 -6.76 0.14
CA LEU A 145 9.33 -5.96 1.28
C LEU A 145 8.20 -5.49 2.21
N SER A 146 6.97 -5.42 1.71
CA SER A 146 5.82 -4.96 2.49
C SER A 146 5.13 -6.03 3.33
N LEU A 147 5.48 -7.32 3.17
CA LEU A 147 4.86 -8.41 3.92
C LEU A 147 4.91 -8.27 5.45
N PRO A 148 6.04 -7.86 6.08
CA PRO A 148 6.08 -7.67 7.54
C PRO A 148 5.07 -6.60 8.03
N GLY A 149 4.80 -5.60 7.19
CA GLY A 149 3.83 -4.53 7.50
C GLY A 149 2.36 -4.95 7.41
N ILE A 150 2.06 -6.19 7.01
CA ILE A 150 0.68 -6.74 7.11
C ILE A 150 0.33 -7.01 8.57
N LEU A 151 1.34 -7.42 9.34
CA LEU A 151 1.20 -7.94 10.69
C LEU A 151 1.24 -6.86 11.77
N GLY A 152 2.00 -5.80 11.52
CA GLY A 152 1.96 -4.57 12.31
C GLY A 152 1.63 -3.41 11.40
N GLY A 153 0.58 -2.68 11.72
CA GLY A 153 0.30 -1.39 11.11
C GLY A 153 1.17 -0.30 11.73
N SER A 154 0.61 0.90 11.79
CA SER A 154 1.20 1.96 12.61
C SER A 154 0.71 1.79 14.04
N VAL A 155 1.62 1.63 15.01
CA VAL A 155 1.33 1.59 16.46
C VAL A 155 0.38 2.72 16.87
N ILE A 156 0.60 3.91 16.31
CA ILE A 156 -0.21 5.09 16.61
C ILE A 156 -1.64 4.94 16.07
N LEU A 157 -1.81 4.38 14.87
CA LEU A 157 -3.14 4.13 14.32
C LEU A 157 -3.87 3.02 15.05
N GLU A 158 -3.16 1.95 15.43
CA GLU A 158 -3.68 0.87 16.26
C GLU A 158 -4.19 1.42 17.60
N GLN A 159 -3.43 2.32 18.23
CA GLN A 159 -3.85 3.00 19.46
C GLN A 159 -5.07 3.92 19.26
N ILE A 160 -5.07 4.77 18.22
CA ILE A 160 -6.15 5.74 17.95
C ILE A 160 -7.47 5.01 17.69
N PHE A 161 -7.45 3.95 16.89
CA PHE A 161 -8.64 3.19 16.54
C PHE A 161 -8.94 2.05 17.50
N SER A 162 -8.12 1.85 18.55
CA SER A 162 -8.25 0.74 19.52
C SER A 162 -8.33 -0.62 18.83
N ILE A 163 -7.35 -0.88 17.96
CA ILE A 163 -7.17 -2.14 17.24
C ILE A 163 -5.97 -2.86 17.85
N ASP A 164 -6.19 -4.09 18.30
CA ASP A 164 -5.14 -4.94 18.88
C ASP A 164 -4.25 -5.53 17.79
N GLY A 165 -3.31 -4.71 17.29
CA GLY A 165 -2.28 -5.13 16.36
C GLY A 165 -0.97 -5.50 17.05
N MET A 166 -0.07 -6.14 16.30
CA MET A 166 1.25 -6.48 16.85
C MET A 166 2.17 -5.28 17.04
N GLY A 167 1.88 -4.15 16.39
CA GLY A 167 2.62 -2.91 16.63
C GLY A 167 2.36 -2.38 18.04
N LEU A 168 1.09 -2.35 18.44
CA LEU A 168 0.65 -1.97 19.77
C LEU A 168 1.15 -2.96 20.83
N LEU A 169 1.06 -4.28 20.54
CA LEU A 169 1.60 -5.31 21.42
C LEU A 169 3.11 -5.13 21.64
N PHE A 170 3.88 -4.90 20.57
CA PHE A 170 5.32 -4.62 20.66
C PHE A 170 5.61 -3.40 21.54
N TYR A 171 4.86 -2.31 21.34
CA TYR A 171 5.03 -1.08 22.13
C TYR A 171 4.73 -1.31 23.62
N GLN A 172 3.63 -2.00 23.94
CA GLN A 172 3.26 -2.33 25.31
C GLN A 172 4.31 -3.24 25.97
N SER A 173 4.78 -4.28 25.27
CA SER A 173 5.84 -5.17 25.75
C SER A 173 7.17 -4.44 25.97
N ALA A 174 7.50 -3.46 25.12
CA ALA A 174 8.69 -2.63 25.31
C ALA A 174 8.61 -1.80 26.59
N LEU A 175 7.43 -1.23 26.91
CA LEU A 175 7.22 -0.49 28.15
C LEU A 175 7.27 -1.38 29.39
N SER A 176 6.69 -2.58 29.32
CA SER A 176 6.70 -3.56 30.41
C SER A 176 8.01 -4.37 30.52
N ARG A 177 8.95 -4.16 29.58
CA ARG A 177 10.20 -4.93 29.45
C ARG A 177 9.97 -6.44 29.30
N ASP A 178 8.89 -6.82 28.64
CA ASP A 178 8.59 -8.20 28.28
C ASP A 178 9.43 -8.62 27.05
N TYR A 179 10.70 -8.92 27.30
CA TYR A 179 11.64 -9.34 26.27
C TYR A 179 11.21 -10.60 25.51
N PRO A 180 10.63 -11.65 26.15
CA PRO A 180 10.11 -12.80 25.41
C PRO A 180 9.12 -12.42 24.30
N VAL A 181 8.13 -11.57 24.59
CA VAL A 181 7.13 -11.15 23.59
C VAL A 181 7.77 -10.31 22.49
N ILE A 182 8.64 -9.36 22.85
CA ILE A 182 9.39 -8.54 21.88
C ILE A 182 10.17 -9.45 20.92
N MET A 183 10.91 -10.42 21.45
CA MET A 183 11.70 -11.36 20.64
C MET A 183 10.81 -12.22 19.75
N GLY A 184 9.65 -12.67 20.23
CA GLY A 184 8.66 -13.39 19.41
C GLY A 184 8.18 -12.57 18.21
N ILE A 185 7.80 -11.31 18.43
CA ILE A 185 7.37 -10.39 17.36
C ILE A 185 8.49 -10.15 16.36
N LEU A 186 9.73 -9.93 16.83
CA LEU A 186 10.89 -9.72 15.97
C LEU A 186 11.21 -10.95 15.11
N ILE A 187 11.12 -12.17 15.67
CA ILE A 187 11.33 -13.41 14.92
C ILE A 187 10.29 -13.56 13.81
N ILE A 188 9.02 -13.31 14.11
CA ILE A 188 7.93 -13.35 13.12
C ILE A 188 8.17 -12.31 12.02
N GLY A 189 8.56 -11.08 12.39
CA GLY A 189 8.88 -10.02 11.43
C GLY A 189 10.07 -10.38 10.53
N ALA A 190 11.15 -10.93 11.10
CA ALA A 190 12.32 -11.39 10.36
C ALA A 190 11.97 -12.54 9.40
N PHE A 191 11.19 -13.51 9.87
CA PHE A 191 10.72 -14.62 9.04
C PHE A 191 9.90 -14.13 7.85
N LEU A 192 8.95 -13.22 8.05
CA LEU A 192 8.15 -12.66 6.97
C LEU A 192 8.96 -11.79 6.01
N THR A 193 9.98 -11.11 6.51
CA THR A 193 10.89 -10.33 5.67
C THR A 193 11.65 -11.27 4.73
N LEU A 194 12.23 -12.35 5.27
CA LEU A 194 12.92 -13.36 4.46
C LEU A 194 11.96 -14.04 3.49
N LEU A 195 10.77 -14.44 3.95
CA LEU A 195 9.75 -15.06 3.12
C LEU A 195 9.33 -14.12 1.97
N GLY A 196 9.11 -12.84 2.25
CA GLY A 196 8.74 -11.83 1.26
C GLY A 196 9.81 -11.61 0.21
N ASN A 197 11.07 -11.55 0.63
CA ASN A 197 12.21 -11.44 -0.29
C ASN A 197 12.32 -12.69 -1.17
N VAL A 198 12.30 -13.89 -0.58
CA VAL A 198 12.39 -15.16 -1.33
C VAL A 198 11.23 -15.28 -2.32
N VAL A 199 10.00 -14.96 -1.92
CA VAL A 199 8.83 -14.99 -2.82
C VAL A 199 9.01 -13.97 -3.95
N ALA A 200 9.46 -12.75 -3.65
CA ALA A 200 9.72 -11.74 -4.67
C ALA A 200 10.76 -12.23 -5.68
N ASP A 201 11.90 -12.73 -5.21
CA ASP A 201 12.99 -13.23 -6.04
C ASP A 201 12.53 -14.40 -6.92
N LEU A 202 11.81 -15.39 -6.36
CA LEU A 202 11.27 -16.51 -7.14
C LEU A 202 10.30 -16.05 -8.23
N VAL A 203 9.44 -15.07 -7.94
CA VAL A 203 8.51 -14.51 -8.92
C VAL A 203 9.28 -13.73 -10.00
N LEU A 204 10.30 -12.95 -9.63
CA LEU A 204 11.16 -12.23 -10.56
C LEU A 204 11.93 -13.20 -11.47
N LEU A 205 12.49 -14.27 -10.93
CA LEU A 205 13.16 -15.34 -11.67
C LEU A 205 12.24 -15.97 -12.70
N LYS A 206 10.99 -16.28 -12.31
CA LYS A 206 9.99 -16.86 -13.21
C LYS A 206 9.56 -15.91 -14.33
N ILE A 207 9.54 -14.61 -14.06
CA ILE A 207 9.11 -13.59 -15.03
C ILE A 207 10.28 -13.15 -15.93
N ASN A 208 11.53 -13.30 -15.50
CA ASN A 208 12.70 -12.89 -16.27
C ASN A 208 12.99 -13.87 -17.42
N PRO A 209 12.78 -13.48 -18.70
CA PRO A 209 13.03 -14.35 -19.83
C PRO A 209 14.53 -14.53 -20.14
N HIS A 210 15.42 -13.74 -19.52
CA HIS A 210 16.87 -13.78 -19.75
C HIS A 210 17.65 -14.44 -18.61
N TYR A 211 16.99 -15.09 -17.64
CA TYR A 211 17.68 -15.85 -16.60
C TYR A 211 18.25 -17.15 -17.18
N ARG A 212 19.28 -17.03 -18.03
CA ARG A 212 20.23 -18.11 -18.27
C ARG A 212 21.17 -18.12 -17.08
N ILE A 213 21.03 -19.16 -16.26
CA ILE A 213 22.03 -19.54 -15.28
C ILE A 213 23.35 -19.66 -16.07
N SER A 214 24.28 -18.74 -15.85
CA SER A 214 25.66 -18.94 -16.29
C SER A 214 26.27 -20.00 -15.38
N THR A 215 26.04 -21.25 -15.74
CA THR A 215 26.81 -22.41 -15.28
C THR A 215 27.63 -22.90 -16.44
#